data_AF-A0A837HW39-F1
#
_entry.id   AF-A0A837HW39-F1
#
_cell.length_a   1.000
_cell.length_b   1.000
_cell.length_c   1.000
_cell.angle_alpha   90.00
_cell.angle_beta   90.00
_cell.angle_gamma   90.00
#
_symmetry.space_group_name_H-M   'P 1'
#
loop_
_entity.id
_entity.type
_entity.pdbx_description
1 polymer ?
#
loop_
_entity_poly.entity_id
_entity_poly.type
_entity_poly.pdbx_seq_one_letter_code
_entity_poly.pdbx_strand_id
1 'polypeptide(L)'
;MPHRTTNDKRLTTKAKFLKYLLLVTCHLSIVFLLSGCSAVGSNKPAALQVTSVPEASIFLDGKHIGKTPFFSDQIKSGEYLLKITASEASYVDKIVLTGGTLTVVNRELSNNFLAQSGETLWLDSGKRGLFVSSLPGEANMTINGRLIGKPKPPSLHRFLCLRLKKLKFWLRHLAF
;
A
#
# COMPACT_ATOMS: atom_id res chain seq x y z
N MET A 1 -82.71 15.70 -16.94
CA MET A 1 -81.78 14.96 -16.05
C MET A 1 -80.55 14.57 -16.85
N PRO A 2 -79.33 15.05 -16.54
CA PRO A 2 -78.14 14.58 -17.25
C PRO A 2 -77.49 13.40 -16.51
N HIS A 3 -77.27 12.32 -17.24
CA HIS A 3 -76.65 11.08 -16.77
C HIS A 3 -75.12 11.24 -16.83
N ARG A 4 -74.47 11.42 -15.67
CA ARG A 4 -73.00 11.60 -15.61
C ARG A 4 -72.31 10.23 -15.59
N THR A 5 -71.53 9.97 -16.63
CA THR A 5 -71.00 8.65 -17.00
C THR A 5 -69.83 8.22 -16.10
N THR A 6 -69.76 6.91 -15.84
CA THR A 6 -68.81 6.19 -14.98
C THR A 6 -67.34 6.20 -15.47
N ASN A 7 -67.07 6.81 -16.62
CA ASN A 7 -65.76 6.75 -17.29
C ASN A 7 -64.70 7.71 -16.69
N ASP A 8 -65.12 8.82 -16.08
CA ASP A 8 -64.20 9.86 -15.55
C ASP A 8 -63.36 9.36 -14.36
N LYS A 9 -63.95 8.53 -13.49
CA LYS A 9 -63.25 7.96 -12.34
C LYS A 9 -62.20 6.92 -12.74
N ARG A 10 -62.42 6.18 -13.83
CA ARG A 10 -61.51 5.10 -14.29
C ARG A 10 -60.23 5.64 -14.93
N LEU A 11 -60.31 6.80 -15.58
CA LEU A 11 -59.15 7.48 -16.20
C LEU A 11 -58.18 8.02 -15.15
N THR A 12 -58.69 8.60 -14.06
CA THR A 12 -57.84 9.17 -13.00
C THR A 12 -57.15 8.09 -12.15
N THR A 13 -57.80 6.94 -11.91
CA THR A 13 -57.20 5.81 -11.17
C THR A 13 -56.05 5.15 -11.94
N LYS A 14 -56.18 4.99 -13.26
CA LYS A 14 -55.09 4.48 -14.12
C LYS A 14 -53.90 5.43 -14.16
N ALA A 15 -54.14 6.74 -14.22
CA ALA A 15 -53.08 7.74 -14.21
C ALA A 15 -52.32 7.79 -12.86
N LYS A 16 -53.02 7.62 -11.73
CA LYS A 16 -52.39 7.51 -10.40
C LYS A 16 -51.56 6.23 -10.25
N PHE A 17 -52.06 5.12 -10.76
CA PHE A 17 -51.34 3.84 -10.75
C PHE A 17 -50.07 3.88 -11.62
N LEU A 18 -50.14 4.49 -12.81
CA LEU A 18 -49.01 4.63 -13.72
C LEU A 18 -47.89 5.51 -13.11
N LYS A 19 -48.26 6.58 -12.39
CA LYS A 19 -47.30 7.42 -11.67
C LYS A 19 -46.62 6.66 -10.53
N TYR A 20 -47.37 5.86 -9.78
CA TYR A 20 -46.82 5.06 -8.68
C TYR A 20 -45.84 3.99 -9.21
N LEU A 21 -46.18 3.34 -10.31
CA LEU A 21 -45.32 2.37 -10.98
C LEU A 21 -44.00 3.01 -11.45
N LEU A 22 -44.06 4.24 -11.98
CA LEU A 22 -42.88 5.03 -12.39
C LEU A 22 -41.99 5.44 -11.20
N LEU A 23 -42.60 5.78 -10.06
CA LEU A 23 -41.86 6.13 -8.84
C LEU A 23 -41.15 4.92 -8.22
N VAL A 24 -41.81 3.76 -8.23
CA VAL A 24 -41.25 2.51 -7.68
C VAL A 24 -40.08 2.01 -8.54
N THR A 25 -40.20 2.04 -9.87
CA THR A 25 -39.10 1.65 -10.77
C THR A 25 -37.92 2.62 -10.69
N CYS A 26 -38.18 3.92 -10.49
CA CYS A 26 -37.14 4.92 -10.25
C CYS A 26 -36.42 4.70 -8.91
N HIS A 27 -37.13 4.34 -7.85
CA HIS A 27 -36.50 3.97 -6.58
C HIS A 27 -35.67 2.69 -6.71
N LEU A 28 -36.16 1.68 -7.42
CA LEU A 28 -35.44 0.43 -7.63
C LEU A 28 -34.15 0.63 -8.43
N SER A 29 -34.18 1.49 -9.46
CA SER A 29 -33.00 1.81 -10.27
C SER A 29 -31.98 2.67 -9.52
N ILE A 30 -32.42 3.61 -8.67
CA ILE A 30 -31.55 4.40 -7.80
C ILE A 30 -30.81 3.51 -6.79
N VAL A 31 -31.49 2.54 -6.17
CA VAL A 31 -30.86 1.58 -5.25
C VAL A 31 -29.84 0.70 -5.98
N PHE A 32 -30.15 0.28 -7.21
CA PHE A 32 -29.25 -0.53 -8.03
C PHE A 32 -27.98 0.25 -8.45
N LEU A 33 -28.12 1.54 -8.78
CA LEU A 33 -27.00 2.42 -9.12
C LEU A 33 -26.11 2.76 -7.91
N LEU A 34 -26.70 2.88 -6.72
CA LEU A 34 -25.97 3.20 -5.47
C LEU A 34 -25.28 1.97 -4.85
N SER A 35 -25.69 0.75 -5.20
CA SER A 35 -25.03 -0.50 -4.76
C SER A 35 -23.70 -0.77 -5.47
N GLY A 36 -23.37 0.00 -6.52
CA GLY A 36 -22.20 -0.21 -7.38
C GLY A 36 -20.89 0.46 -6.94
N CYS A 37 -20.84 1.14 -5.79
CA CYS A 37 -19.61 1.78 -5.31
C CYS A 37 -18.77 0.78 -4.51
N SER A 38 -18.20 -0.21 -5.19
CA SER A 38 -17.08 -0.97 -4.62
C SER A 38 -15.95 0.02 -4.38
N ALA A 39 -15.62 0.22 -3.11
CA ALA A 39 -14.54 1.09 -2.65
C ALA A 39 -13.27 0.86 -3.47
N VAL A 40 -13.03 1.72 -4.45
CA VAL A 40 -11.74 1.87 -5.11
C VAL A 40 -10.81 2.40 -4.04
N GLY A 41 -10.11 1.49 -3.37
CA GLY A 41 -9.02 1.83 -2.47
C GLY A 41 -8.05 2.72 -3.24
N SER A 42 -7.92 3.96 -2.79
CA SER A 42 -6.99 4.95 -3.31
C SER A 42 -5.56 4.52 -2.99
N ASN A 43 -5.07 3.51 -3.72
CA ASN A 43 -3.68 3.11 -3.69
C ASN A 43 -2.88 4.22 -4.36
N LYS A 44 -2.41 5.17 -3.53
CA LYS A 44 -1.42 6.16 -3.96
C LYS A 44 -0.21 5.39 -4.50
N PRO A 45 0.32 5.77 -5.67
CA PRO A 45 1.51 5.13 -6.17
C PRO A 45 2.69 5.39 -5.23
N ALA A 46 3.62 4.46 -5.17
CA ALA A 46 4.85 4.54 -4.41
C ALA A 46 6.03 4.81 -5.33
N ALA A 47 7.01 5.57 -4.84
CA ALA A 47 8.23 5.84 -5.57
C ALA A 47 9.37 4.95 -5.10
N LEU A 48 10.14 4.43 -6.05
CA LEU A 48 11.34 3.64 -5.83
C LEU A 48 12.49 4.25 -6.61
N GLN A 49 13.57 4.53 -5.90
CA GLN A 49 14.85 4.90 -6.47
C GLN A 49 15.88 3.85 -6.11
N VAL A 50 16.58 3.32 -7.11
CA VAL A 50 17.64 2.33 -6.92
C VAL A 50 18.91 2.82 -7.60
N THR A 51 19.96 2.96 -6.82
CA THR A 51 21.31 3.26 -7.30
C THR A 51 22.26 2.14 -6.89
N SER A 52 23.16 1.76 -7.78
CA SER A 52 24.25 0.87 -7.42
C SER A 52 25.53 1.18 -8.14
N VAL A 53 26.63 0.73 -7.53
CA VAL A 53 27.96 0.71 -8.14
C VAL A 53 28.50 -0.71 -7.99
N PRO A 54 28.86 -1.42 -9.07
CA PRO A 54 28.70 -1.08 -10.49
C PRO A 54 27.24 -1.09 -10.97
N GLU A 55 27.03 -0.79 -12.26
CA GLU A 55 25.72 -0.86 -12.92
C GLU A 55 25.11 -2.26 -12.78
N ALA A 56 23.87 -2.34 -12.30
CA ALA A 56 23.18 -3.57 -11.99
C ALA A 56 21.80 -3.66 -12.64
N SER A 57 21.36 -4.88 -12.95
CA SER A 57 19.99 -5.18 -13.34
C SER A 57 19.10 -5.32 -12.10
N ILE A 58 17.88 -4.78 -12.18
CA ILE A 58 16.93 -4.72 -11.08
C ILE A 58 15.73 -5.59 -11.38
N PHE A 59 15.35 -6.40 -10.39
CA PHE A 59 14.20 -7.28 -10.43
C PHE A 59 13.30 -7.01 -9.22
N LEU A 60 11.99 -6.93 -9.46
CA LEU A 60 10.98 -6.76 -8.43
C LEU A 60 10.03 -7.97 -8.51
N ASP A 61 9.93 -8.76 -7.44
CA ASP A 61 9.20 -10.04 -7.41
C ASP A 61 9.62 -10.98 -8.56
N GLY A 62 10.91 -10.98 -8.91
CA GLY A 62 11.45 -11.78 -10.01
C GLY A 62 11.21 -11.19 -11.41
N LYS A 63 10.43 -10.11 -11.56
CA LYS A 63 10.24 -9.42 -12.84
C LYS A 63 11.35 -8.38 -13.05
N HIS A 64 12.04 -8.44 -14.19
CA HIS A 64 13.00 -7.41 -14.57
C HIS A 64 12.30 -6.07 -14.82
N ILE A 65 12.73 -5.00 -14.14
CA ILE A 65 12.14 -3.66 -14.24
C ILE A 65 13.06 -2.64 -14.90
N GLY A 66 14.37 -2.89 -14.95
CA GLY A 66 15.35 -1.97 -15.52
C GLY A 66 16.76 -2.18 -14.97
N LYS A 67 17.63 -1.20 -15.21
CA LYS A 67 19.00 -1.16 -14.69
C LYS A 67 19.22 0.08 -13.83
N THR A 68 20.20 0.04 -12.93
CA THR A 68 20.61 1.20 -12.12
C THR A 68 21.39 2.21 -12.97
N PRO A 69 21.27 3.53 -12.74
CA PRO A 69 20.32 4.16 -11.83
C PRO A 69 18.87 4.03 -12.33
N PHE A 70 17.95 3.67 -11.44
CA PHE A 70 16.55 3.49 -11.75
C PHE A 70 15.69 4.38 -10.86
N PHE A 71 14.67 4.99 -11.44
CA PHE A 71 13.67 5.76 -10.74
C PHE A 71 12.29 5.51 -11.34
N SER A 72 11.29 5.25 -10.49
CA SER A 72 9.89 5.19 -10.88
C SER A 72 9.00 5.62 -9.74
N ASP A 73 8.02 6.49 -10.02
CA ASP A 73 7.04 7.00 -9.08
C ASP A 73 5.64 6.39 -9.24
N GLN A 74 5.49 5.42 -10.15
CA GLN A 74 4.21 4.77 -10.49
C GLN A 74 4.13 3.31 -10.04
N ILE A 75 4.95 2.90 -9.08
CA ILE A 75 4.93 1.53 -8.57
C ILE A 75 3.73 1.37 -7.63
N LYS A 76 3.05 0.22 -7.69
CA LYS A 76 1.98 -0.07 -6.73
C LYS A 76 2.57 -0.19 -5.32
N SER A 77 1.89 0.36 -4.32
CA SER A 77 2.28 0.16 -2.93
C SER A 77 2.10 -1.29 -2.53
N GLY A 78 3.05 -1.86 -1.78
CA GLY A 78 3.04 -3.27 -1.40
C GLY A 78 4.38 -3.75 -0.85
N GLU A 79 4.41 -5.02 -0.46
CA GLU A 79 5.67 -5.71 -0.12
C GLU A 79 6.24 -6.34 -1.39
N TYR A 80 7.54 -6.12 -1.63
CA TYR A 80 8.22 -6.62 -2.82
C TYR A 80 9.54 -7.28 -2.44
N LEU A 81 9.89 -8.34 -3.17
CA LEU A 81 11.24 -8.90 -3.15
C LEU A 81 12.09 -8.16 -4.19
N LEU A 82 12.94 -7.26 -3.73
CA LEU A 82 13.90 -6.55 -4.56
C LEU A 82 15.15 -7.40 -4.73
N LYS A 83 15.54 -7.64 -5.98
CA LYS A 83 16.80 -8.28 -6.33
C LYS A 83 17.59 -7.36 -7.26
N ILE A 84 18.83 -7.06 -6.89
CA ILE A 84 19.77 -6.27 -7.65
C ILE A 84 20.94 -7.19 -8.02
N THR A 85 21.30 -7.27 -9.30
CA THR A 85 22.34 -8.20 -9.78
C THR A 85 23.30 -7.47 -10.72
N ALA A 86 24.59 -7.51 -10.41
CA ALA A 86 25.65 -6.94 -11.23
C ALA A 86 26.76 -7.98 -11.45
N SER A 87 26.96 -8.42 -12.69
CA SER A 87 27.94 -9.46 -13.04
C SER A 87 27.82 -10.69 -12.13
N GLU A 88 28.79 -10.93 -11.24
CA GLU A 88 28.82 -12.06 -10.29
C GLU A 88 28.24 -11.70 -8.90
N ALA A 89 27.95 -10.42 -8.63
CA ALA A 89 27.41 -9.95 -7.38
C ALA A 89 25.88 -9.90 -7.42
N SER A 90 25.23 -10.30 -6.32
CA SER A 90 23.77 -10.16 -6.17
C SER A 90 23.40 -9.75 -4.76
N TYR A 91 22.35 -8.95 -4.67
CA TYR A 91 21.75 -8.49 -3.43
C TYR A 91 20.24 -8.72 -3.49
N VAL A 92 19.67 -9.29 -2.42
CA VAL A 92 18.24 -9.59 -2.32
C VAL A 92 17.72 -9.08 -0.99
N ASP A 93 16.63 -8.33 -1.03
CA ASP A 93 15.98 -7.79 0.18
C ASP A 93 14.47 -7.67 0.01
N LYS A 94 13.77 -7.73 1.13
CA LYS A 94 12.32 -7.55 1.17
C LYS A 94 12.03 -6.10 1.56
N ILE A 95 11.57 -5.31 0.59
CA ILE A 95 11.23 -3.91 0.80
C ILE A 95 9.72 -3.71 0.88
N VAL A 96 9.29 -2.67 1.60
CA VAL A 96 7.88 -2.28 1.68
C VAL A 96 7.74 -0.90 1.04
N LEU A 97 7.02 -0.85 -0.08
CA LEU A 97 6.73 0.37 -0.80
C LEU A 97 5.44 0.98 -0.27
N THR A 98 5.54 2.10 0.43
CA THR A 98 4.39 2.84 0.98
C THR A 98 3.90 3.89 -0.02
N GLY A 99 2.59 3.90 -0.29
CA GLY A 99 1.99 4.84 -1.24
C GLY A 99 2.18 6.30 -0.83
N GLY A 100 2.56 7.15 -1.78
CA GLY A 100 2.85 8.56 -1.56
C GLY A 100 4.20 8.83 -0.89
N THR A 101 5.08 7.84 -0.80
CA THR A 101 6.43 7.99 -0.22
C THR A 101 7.49 7.43 -1.15
N LEU A 102 8.73 7.91 -0.98
CA LEU A 102 9.90 7.45 -1.71
C LEU A 102 10.67 6.43 -0.87
N THR A 103 10.99 5.30 -1.49
CA THR A 103 11.97 4.33 -0.98
C THR A 103 13.25 4.47 -1.81
N VAL A 104 14.37 4.73 -1.15
CA VAL A 104 15.69 4.86 -1.76
C VAL A 104 16.53 3.66 -1.35
N VAL A 105 17.08 2.96 -2.34
CA VAL A 105 17.99 1.83 -2.14
C VAL A 105 19.31 2.18 -2.81
N ASN A 106 20.36 2.31 -2.02
CA ASN A 106 21.70 2.55 -2.52
C ASN A 106 22.60 1.36 -2.19
N ARG A 107 23.27 0.79 -3.19
CA ARG A 107 24.06 -0.44 -3.04
C ARG A 107 25.43 -0.36 -3.69
N GLU A 108 26.45 -0.67 -2.92
CA GLU A 108 27.78 -0.93 -3.45
C GLU A 108 27.96 -2.44 -3.52
N LEU A 109 27.99 -2.96 -4.75
CA LEU A 109 28.09 -4.37 -5.02
C LEU A 109 29.54 -4.73 -5.34
N SER A 110 30.00 -5.79 -4.68
CA SER A 110 31.31 -6.38 -4.88
C SER A 110 31.16 -7.90 -5.02
N ASN A 111 32.08 -8.52 -5.75
CA ASN A 111 32.17 -9.97 -5.86
C ASN A 111 32.42 -10.63 -4.49
N ASN A 112 33.00 -9.89 -3.54
CA ASN A 112 33.12 -10.29 -2.15
C ASN A 112 31.91 -9.80 -1.34
N PHE A 113 31.11 -10.74 -0.82
CA PHE A 113 29.95 -10.44 0.03
C PHE A 113 30.31 -9.57 1.25
N LEU A 114 31.50 -9.77 1.85
CA LEU A 114 31.96 -8.99 3.00
C LEU A 114 32.32 -7.54 2.65
N ALA A 115 32.56 -7.26 1.37
CA ALA A 115 32.87 -5.93 0.87
C ALA A 115 31.63 -5.20 0.32
N GLN A 116 30.45 -5.83 0.37
CA GLN A 116 29.21 -5.17 -0.03
C GLN A 116 28.75 -4.20 1.05
N SER A 117 28.27 -3.04 0.61
CA SER A 117 27.79 -1.99 1.50
C SER A 117 26.52 -1.35 0.93
N GLY A 118 25.84 -0.53 1.73
CA GLY A 118 24.69 0.23 1.25
C GLY A 118 23.67 0.56 2.32
N GLU A 119 22.60 1.20 1.87
CA GLU A 119 21.52 1.68 2.72
C GLU A 119 20.16 1.56 2.03
N THR A 120 19.12 1.41 2.86
CA THR A 120 17.72 1.43 2.45
C THR A 120 17.01 2.48 3.29
N LEU A 121 16.50 3.53 2.66
CA LEU A 121 15.78 4.61 3.30
C LEU A 121 14.33 4.59 2.82
N TRP A 122 13.37 4.65 3.75
CA TRP A 122 11.96 4.77 3.42
C TRP A 122 11.27 5.72 4.40
N LEU A 123 10.24 6.39 3.90
CA LEU A 123 9.37 7.23 4.72
C LEU A 123 8.06 6.49 4.98
N ASP A 124 7.55 6.60 6.19
CA ASP A 124 6.25 6.04 6.56
C ASP A 124 5.27 7.18 6.84
N SER A 125 4.26 7.28 5.98
CA SER A 125 3.28 8.36 6.05
C SER A 125 2.56 8.37 7.41
N GLY A 126 2.54 9.52 8.07
CA GLY A 126 1.87 9.68 9.37
C GLY A 126 2.68 9.24 10.59
N LYS A 127 3.92 8.75 10.42
CA LYS A 127 4.83 8.50 11.56
C LYS A 127 5.79 9.68 11.77
N ARG A 128 6.11 9.94 13.04
CA ARG A 128 7.11 10.92 13.47
C ARG A 128 8.19 10.18 14.23
N GLY A 129 9.44 10.32 13.80
CA GLY A 129 10.59 9.66 14.42
C GLY A 129 11.56 9.13 13.38
N LEU A 130 12.78 8.84 13.82
CA LEU A 130 13.83 8.21 13.02
C LEU A 130 14.08 6.81 13.58
N PHE A 131 14.05 5.81 12.71
CA PHE A 131 14.46 4.45 13.04
C PHE A 131 15.74 4.15 12.28
N VAL A 132 16.80 3.80 13.02
CA VAL A 132 18.10 3.43 12.44
C VAL A 132 18.40 2.00 12.87
N SER A 133 18.82 1.19 11.92
CA SER A 133 19.33 -0.16 12.15
C SER A 133 20.61 -0.34 11.34
N SER A 134 21.64 -0.91 11.94
CA SER A 134 22.92 -1.19 11.28
C SER A 134 23.26 -2.67 11.35
N LEU A 135 23.92 -3.16 10.30
CA LEU A 135 24.57 -4.46 10.23
C LEU A 135 25.96 -4.22 9.62
N PRO A 136 27.07 -4.32 10.38
CA PRO A 136 27.19 -4.88 11.74
C PRO A 136 26.49 -4.05 12.83
N GLY A 137 26.14 -4.72 13.93
CA GLY A 137 25.55 -4.05 15.09
C GLY A 137 26.53 -3.05 15.72
N GLU A 138 26.01 -2.18 16.59
CA GLU A 138 26.81 -1.26 17.42
C GLU A 138 27.49 -0.08 16.73
N ALA A 139 27.07 0.32 15.52
CA ALA A 139 27.57 1.54 14.90
C ALA A 139 27.34 2.77 15.80
N ASN A 140 28.32 3.69 15.88
CA ASN A 140 28.12 4.95 16.58
C ASN A 140 27.24 5.89 15.74
N MET A 141 26.12 6.35 16.32
CA MET A 141 25.20 7.25 15.63
C MET A 141 25.32 8.68 16.18
N THR A 142 25.55 9.62 15.27
CA THR A 142 25.62 11.06 15.58
C THR A 142 24.51 11.78 14.82
N ILE A 143 23.84 12.73 15.46
CA ILE A 143 22.83 13.59 14.84
C ILE A 143 23.26 15.04 15.11
N ASN A 144 23.41 15.84 14.06
CA ASN A 144 23.86 17.24 14.14
C ASN A 144 25.16 17.40 14.93
N GLY A 145 26.13 16.51 14.71
CA GLY A 145 27.43 16.52 15.42
C GLY A 145 27.39 16.01 16.87
N ARG A 146 26.22 15.65 17.41
CA ARG A 146 26.08 15.10 18.77
C ARG A 146 25.96 13.58 18.73
N LEU A 147 26.80 12.86 19.50
CA LEU A 147 26.67 11.41 19.70
C LEU A 147 25.37 11.11 20.45
N ILE A 148 24.48 10.34 19.83
CA ILE A 148 23.19 9.93 20.42
C ILE A 148 23.29 8.52 21.01
N GLY A 149 24.19 7.67 20.49
CA GLY A 149 24.45 6.34 21.03
C GLY A 149 24.65 5.28 19.95
N LYS A 150 24.25 4.04 20.24
CA LYS A 150 24.28 2.91 19.30
C LYS A 150 22.85 2.50 18.91
N PRO A 151 22.59 2.07 17.66
CA PRO A 151 21.30 1.53 17.25
C PRO A 151 20.88 0.38 18.17
N LYS A 152 19.69 0.49 18.75
CA LYS A 152 19.15 -0.59 19.58
C LYS A 152 18.60 -1.68 18.64
N PRO A 153 19.05 -2.95 18.76
CA PRO A 153 18.50 -4.00 17.94
C PRO A 153 17.00 -4.16 18.20
N PRO A 154 16.22 -4.61 17.20
CA PRO A 154 14.80 -4.90 17.39
C PRO A 154 14.58 -5.84 18.58
N SER A 155 14.02 -5.32 19.67
CA SER A 155 13.77 -6.12 20.89
C SER A 155 12.65 -7.14 20.66
N LEU A 156 12.92 -8.42 20.89
CA LEU A 156 11.97 -9.54 20.73
C LEU A 156 10.63 -9.34 21.46
N HIS A 157 10.63 -8.67 22.62
CA HIS A 157 9.40 -8.35 23.37
C HIS A 157 8.41 -7.46 22.59
N ARG A 158 8.89 -6.56 21.73
CA ARG A 158 8.01 -5.70 20.91
C ARG A 158 7.37 -6.48 19.77
N PHE A 159 8.07 -7.45 19.19
CA PHE A 159 7.54 -8.37 18.18
C PHE A 159 6.46 -9.29 18.75
N LEU A 160 6.67 -9.84 19.95
CA LEU A 160 5.70 -10.70 20.61
C LEU A 160 4.40 -9.95 20.92
N CYS A 161 4.48 -8.70 21.38
CA CYS A 161 3.31 -7.86 21.67
C CYS A 161 2.50 -7.53 20.41
N LEU A 162 3.15 -7.22 19.29
CA LEU A 162 2.49 -6.98 17.99
C LEU A 162 1.77 -8.24 17.47
N ARG A 163 2.40 -9.41 17.62
CA ARG A 163 1.80 -10.70 17.24
C ARG A 163 0.60 -11.06 18.11
N LEU A 164 0.66 -10.79 19.42
CA LEU A 164 -0.45 -11.02 20.36
C LEU A 164 -1.63 -10.06 20.14
N LYS A 165 -1.39 -8.80 19.76
CA LYS A 165 -2.47 -7.86 19.40
C LYS A 165 -3.20 -8.29 18.13
N LYS A 166 -2.47 -8.78 17.12
CA LYS A 166 -3.06 -9.31 15.88
C LYS A 166 -3.88 -10.58 16.13
N LEU A 167 -3.43 -11.44 17.06
CA LEU A 167 -4.15 -12.65 17.48
C LEU A 167 -5.43 -12.33 18.27
N LYS A 168 -5.39 -11.36 19.20
CA LYS A 168 -6.57 -10.89 19.94
C LYS A 168 -7.63 -10.24 19.04
N PHE A 169 -7.21 -9.58 17.97
CA PHE A 169 -8.13 -9.02 16.97
C PHE A 169 -8.87 -10.12 16.19
N TRP A 170 -8.16 -11.19 15.80
CA TRP A 170 -8.74 -12.35 15.12
C TRP A 170 -9.71 -13.14 16.02
N LEU A 171 -9.35 -13.37 17.28
CA LEU A 171 -10.20 -14.07 18.25
C LEU A 171 -11.50 -13.30 18.57
N ARG A 172 -11.52 -11.98 18.40
CA ARG A 172 -12.73 -11.15 18.57
C ARG A 172 -13.70 -11.21 17.38
N HIS A 173 -13.30 -11.78 16.23
CA HIS A 173 -14.17 -11.93 15.05
C HIS A 173 -14.60 -13.37 14.80
N LEU A 174 -14.08 -14.32 15.58
CA LEU A 174 -14.48 -15.74 15.56
C LEU A 174 -15.50 -16.09 16.66
N ALA A 175 -15.93 -15.10 17.44
CA ALA A 175 -16.97 -15.26 18.46
C ALA A 175 -18.22 -14.46 18.06
N PHE A 176 -18.89 -14.91 17.00
CA PHE A 176 -20.31 -14.69 16.72
C PHE A 176 -20.81 -15.82 15.81
#